data_AF-A0A3M5MXU4-F1
#
_entry.id   AF-A0A3M5MXU4-F1
#
_cell.length_a   1.000
_cell.length_b   1.000
_cell.length_c   1.000
_cell.angle_alpha   90.00
_cell.angle_beta   90.00
_cell.angle_gamma   90.00
#
_symmetry.space_group_name_H-M   'P 1'
#
loop_
_entity.id
_entity.type
_entity.pdbx_description
1 polymer ?
#
loop_
_entity_poly.entity_id
_entity_poly.type
_entity_poly.pdbx_seq_one_letter_code
_entity_poly.pdbx_strand_id
1 'polypeptide(L)'
;MNMAQLIEALRSTAAKWRAGNQEHREGVVLVWDGEVYGWKNELRDPDSERPGAYAVDKAGLIFRAEGGDDYNGAKAWVAVDPDAQ
;
A
#
# COMPACT_ATOMS: atom_id res chain seq x y z
N MET A 1 3.72 -17.06 1.30
CA MET A 1 3.81 -15.97 2.30
C MET A 1 2.51 -15.98 3.09
N ASN A 2 2.56 -16.07 4.41
CA ASN A 2 1.35 -15.87 5.23
C ASN A 2 1.06 -14.36 5.42
N MET A 3 -0.07 -14.00 6.01
CA MET A 3 -0.48 -12.60 6.17
C MET A 3 0.54 -11.78 6.96
N ALA A 4 1.03 -12.31 8.09
CA ALA A 4 2.03 -11.64 8.92
C ALA A 4 3.32 -11.33 8.15
N GLN A 5 3.84 -12.30 7.39
CA GLN A 5 5.02 -12.12 6.55
C GLN A 5 4.79 -11.09 5.43
N LEU A 6 3.60 -11.04 4.83
CA LEU A 6 3.25 -10.02 3.84
C LEU A 6 3.26 -8.62 4.47
N ILE A 7 2.64 -8.46 5.63
CA ILE A 7 2.57 -7.19 6.36
C ILE A 7 3.97 -6.69 6.70
N GLU A 8 4.83 -7.56 7.23
CA GLU A 8 6.23 -7.21 7.52
C GLU A 8 7.00 -6.82 6.26
N ALA A 9 6.83 -7.55 5.16
CA ALA A 9 7.47 -7.23 3.89
C ALA A 9 7.04 -5.84 3.37
N LEU A 10 5.74 -5.55 3.37
CA LEU A 10 5.20 -4.25 2.93
C LEU A 10 5.71 -3.09 3.79
N ARG A 11 5.71 -3.26 5.12
CA ARG A 11 6.26 -2.26 6.05
C ARG A 11 7.75 -2.03 5.81
N SER A 12 8.52 -3.10 5.62
CA SER A 12 9.96 -3.03 5.35
C SER A 12 10.24 -2.29 4.04
N THR A 13 9.53 -2.63 2.97
CA THR A 13 9.63 -1.97 1.65
C THR A 13 9.33 -0.47 1.76
N ALA A 14 8.23 -0.09 2.43
CA ALA A 14 7.86 1.31 2.60
C ALA A 14 8.85 2.08 3.48
N ALA A 15 9.35 1.48 4.56
CA ALA A 15 10.36 2.09 5.43
C ALA A 15 11.68 2.34 4.69
N LYS A 16 12.14 1.37 3.90
CA LYS A 16 13.34 1.50 3.06
C LYS A 16 13.20 2.66 2.07
N TRP A 17 12.03 2.79 1.42
CA TRP A 17 11.79 3.90 0.51
C TRP A 17 11.79 5.25 1.22
N ARG A 18 11.13 5.37 2.38
CA ARG A 18 11.10 6.62 3.16
C ARG A 18 12.48 7.06 3.65
N ALA A 19 13.35 6.12 4.01
CA ALA A 19 14.73 6.42 4.42
C ALA A 19 15.52 7.14 3.31
N GLY A 20 15.26 6.81 2.04
CA GLY A 20 15.84 7.47 0.87
C GLY A 20 15.09 8.71 0.37
N ASN A 21 13.86 8.95 0.84
CA ASN A 21 12.97 10.02 0.34
C ASN A 21 12.52 10.92 1.49
N GLN A 22 13.47 11.63 2.11
CA GLN A 22 13.25 12.36 3.35
C GLN A 22 12.29 13.56 3.26
N GLU A 23 11.97 14.04 2.05
CA GLU A 23 10.96 15.09 1.83
C GLU A 23 9.52 14.52 1.81
N HIS A 24 9.39 13.19 1.68
CA HIS A 24 8.12 12.46 1.58
C HIS A 24 7.89 11.49 2.74
N ARG A 25 8.28 11.92 3.97
CA ARG A 25 8.14 11.08 5.18
C ARG A 25 6.69 10.82 5.56
N GLU A 26 5.82 11.78 5.27
CA GLU A 26 4.39 11.71 5.53
C GLU A 26 3.66 10.92 4.44
N GLY A 27 2.32 10.87 4.49
CA GLY A 27 1.49 10.25 3.46
C GLY A 27 1.64 8.74 3.34
N VAL A 28 1.27 8.23 2.17
CA VAL A 28 1.17 6.79 1.85
C VAL A 28 2.15 6.40 0.76
N VAL A 29 2.86 5.30 0.97
CA VAL A 29 3.72 4.67 -0.03
C VAL A 29 2.92 3.58 -0.72
N LEU A 30 2.93 3.59 -2.04
CA LEU A 30 2.18 2.63 -2.86
C LEU A 30 3.12 1.52 -3.34
N VAL A 31 2.73 0.28 -3.08
CA VAL A 31 3.50 -0.93 -3.35
C VAL A 31 2.68 -1.86 -4.24
N TRP A 32 3.30 -2.36 -5.30
CA TRP A 32 2.71 -3.37 -6.18
C TRP A 32 3.78 -4.37 -6.58
N ASP A 33 3.43 -5.66 -6.55
CA ASP A 33 4.35 -6.78 -6.78
C ASP A 33 5.66 -6.72 -5.96
N GLY A 34 5.56 -6.20 -4.72
CA GLY A 34 6.70 -6.05 -3.80
C GLY A 34 7.56 -4.80 -4.02
N GLU A 35 7.29 -3.99 -5.03
CA GLU A 35 8.05 -2.78 -5.36
C GLU A 35 7.25 -1.50 -5.13
N VAL A 36 7.93 -0.43 -4.70
CA VAL A 36 7.31 0.89 -4.59
C VAL A 36 7.16 1.50 -5.98
N TYR A 37 5.94 1.82 -6.38
CA TYR A 37 5.66 2.50 -7.65
C TYR A 37 5.23 3.95 -7.47
N GLY A 38 4.90 4.38 -6.26
CA GLY A 38 4.43 5.74 -6.03
C GLY A 38 4.31 6.14 -4.56
N TRP A 39 4.01 7.42 -4.38
CA TRP A 39 3.71 8.04 -3.10
C TRP A 39 2.60 9.07 -3.28
N LYS A 40 1.73 9.19 -2.28
CA LYS A 40 0.72 10.25 -2.20
C LYS A 40 0.75 10.88 -0.81
N ASN A 41 0.41 12.15 -0.72
CA ASN A 41 0.31 12.85 0.57
C ASN A 41 -0.78 12.26 1.48
N GLU A 42 -1.82 11.64 0.90
CA GLU A 42 -2.86 10.89 1.62
C GLU A 42 -3.48 9.81 0.72
N LEU A 43 -4.25 8.89 1.31
CA LEU A 43 -4.93 7.83 0.59
C LEU A 43 -6.18 8.37 -0.12
N ARG A 44 -6.19 8.32 -1.45
CA ARG A 44 -7.29 8.80 -2.31
C ARG A 44 -7.61 7.80 -3.42
N ASP A 45 -8.75 8.02 -4.08
CA ASP A 45 -9.12 7.53 -5.42
C ASP A 45 -8.63 6.10 -5.74
N PRO A 46 -9.30 5.06 -5.21
CA PRO A 46 -8.92 3.65 -5.46
C PRO A 46 -9.01 3.25 -6.93
N ASP A 47 -9.84 3.92 -7.72
CA ASP A 47 -10.00 3.74 -9.17
C ASP A 47 -8.77 4.17 -9.97
N SER A 48 -7.87 4.95 -9.36
CA SER A 48 -6.57 5.26 -9.94
C SER A 48 -5.52 4.17 -9.70
N GLU A 49 -5.83 3.16 -8.87
CA GLU A 49 -4.89 2.12 -8.52
C GLU A 49 -5.25 0.76 -9.11
N ARG A 50 -4.21 -0.01 -9.42
CA ARG A 50 -4.38 -1.38 -9.87
C ARG A 50 -4.95 -2.25 -8.75
N PRO A 51 -5.98 -3.08 -9.01
CA PRO A 51 -6.44 -4.06 -8.04
C PRO A 51 -5.29 -4.95 -7.53
N GLY A 52 -5.21 -5.11 -6.21
CA GLY A 52 -4.14 -5.82 -5.52
C GLY A 52 -2.93 -4.96 -5.14
N ALA A 53 -2.87 -3.68 -5.51
CA ALA A 53 -1.89 -2.75 -4.96
C ALA A 53 -2.11 -2.52 -3.46
N TYR A 54 -1.04 -2.15 -2.77
CA TYR A 54 -1.04 -1.86 -1.34
C TYR A 54 -0.62 -0.41 -1.10
N ALA A 55 -1.28 0.26 -0.16
CA ALA A 55 -0.87 1.53 0.38
C ALA A 55 -0.41 1.34 1.84
N VAL A 56 0.78 1.84 2.16
CA VAL A 56 1.36 1.78 3.50
C VAL A 56 1.53 3.20 4.04
N ASP A 57 0.76 3.53 5.09
CA ASP A 57 0.85 4.84 5.71
C ASP A 57 2.12 4.99 6.59
N LYS A 58 2.28 6.16 7.21
CA LYS A 58 3.42 6.43 8.10
C LYS A 58 3.39 5.66 9.41
N ALA A 59 2.21 5.22 9.86
CA ALA A 59 2.03 4.42 11.07
C ALA A 59 2.24 2.91 10.79
N GLY A 60 2.36 2.53 9.51
CA GLY A 60 2.47 1.14 9.08
C GLY A 60 1.12 0.44 8.98
N LEU A 61 0.01 1.18 8.91
CA LEU A 61 -1.28 0.64 8.49
C LEU A 61 -1.24 0.36 6.99
N ILE A 62 -1.88 -0.72 6.60
CA ILE A 62 -1.85 -1.24 5.24
C ILE A 62 -3.28 -1.28 4.72
N PHE A 63 -3.45 -0.76 3.51
CA PHE A 63 -4.71 -0.81 2.78
C PHE A 63 -4.47 -1.50 1.43
N ARG A 64 -5.36 -2.40 1.04
CA ARG A 64 -5.32 -3.07 -0.25
C ARG A 64 -6.37 -2.47 -1.18
N ALA A 65 -5.98 -2.20 -2.42
CA ALA A 65 -6.88 -1.83 -3.49
C ALA A 65 -7.66 -3.08 -3.92
N GLU A 66 -8.97 -3.11 -3.69
CA GLU A 66 -9.82 -4.28 -3.95
C GLU A 66 -10.99 -4.00 -4.90
N GLY A 67 -11.43 -5.08 -5.56
CA GLY A 67 -12.46 -5.04 -6.61
C GLY A 67 -11.96 -4.41 -7.91
N GLY A 68 -12.86 -4.26 -8.87
CA GLY A 68 -12.54 -3.63 -10.16
C GLY A 68 -11.71 -4.53 -11.07
N ASP A 69 -10.98 -3.91 -12.00
CA ASP A 69 -10.12 -4.58 -12.98
C ASP A 69 -8.94 -3.69 -13.39
N ASP A 70 -8.01 -4.22 -14.18
CA ASP A 70 -6.80 -3.50 -14.60
C ASP A 70 -7.09 -2.26 -15.49
N TYR A 71 -8.28 -2.14 -16.07
CA TYR A 71 -8.66 -1.02 -16.93
C TYR A 71 -9.35 0.11 -16.15
N ASN A 72 -10.26 -0.25 -15.23
CA ASN A 72 -11.06 0.68 -14.44
C ASN A 72 -10.46 1.00 -13.06
N GLY A 73 -9.39 0.30 -12.67
CA GLY A 73 -8.80 0.39 -11.34
C GLY A 73 -9.65 -0.28 -10.26
N ALA A 74 -9.24 -0.12 -9.01
CA ALA A 74 -9.93 -0.71 -7.86
C ALA A 74 -11.19 0.06 -7.46
N LYS A 75 -12.10 -0.62 -6.77
CA LYS A 75 -13.35 0.00 -6.30
C LYS A 75 -13.24 0.59 -4.91
N ALA A 76 -12.34 0.04 -4.09
CA ALA A 76 -12.19 0.44 -2.71
C ALA A 76 -10.77 0.19 -2.18
N TRP A 77 -10.43 0.94 -1.13
CA TRP A 77 -9.34 0.61 -0.23
C TRP A 77 -9.89 -0.18 0.95
N VAL A 78 -9.34 -1.36 1.20
CA VAL A 78 -9.72 -2.24 2.32
C VAL A 78 -8.56 -2.34 3.29
N ALA A 79 -8.79 -2.04 4.56
CA ALA A 79 -7.76 -2.18 5.59
C ALA A 79 -7.34 -3.66 5.72
N VAL A 80 -6.04 -3.91 5.72
CA VAL A 80 -5.48 -5.24 5.95
C VAL A 80 -5.35 -5.42 7.46
N ASP A 81 -6.19 -6.30 8.00
CA ASP A 81 -6.16 -6.67 9.41
C ASP A 81 -5.07 -7.74 9.63
N PRO A 82 -4.05 -7.48 10.47
CA PRO A 82 -3.02 -8.47 10.80
C PRO A 82 -3.55 -9.71 11.51
N ASP A 83 -4.71 -9.61 12.17
CA ASP A 83 -5.31 -10.67 12.98
C ASP A 83 -6.48 -11.36 12.28
N ALA A 84 -6.85 -10.91 11.07
CA ALA A 84 -7.84 -11.61 10.25
C ALA A 84 -7.28 -12.97 9.80
N GLN A 85 -7.89 -14.04 10.31
CA GLN A 85 -7.57 -15.44 10.00
C GLN A 85 -8.05 -15.86 8.62
#